data_AF-A0A947FV87-F1
#
_entry.id   AF-A0A947FV87-F1
#
_cell.length_a   1.000
_cell.length_b   1.000
_cell.length_c   1.000
_cell.angle_alpha   90.00
_cell.angle_beta   90.00
_cell.angle_gamma   90.00
#
_symmetry.space_group_name_H-M   'P 1'
#
loop_
_entity.id
_entity.type
_entity.pdbx_description
1 polymer ?
#
loop_
_entity_poly.entity_id
_entity_poly.type
_entity_poly.pdbx_seq_one_letter_code
_entity_poly.pdbx_strand_id
1 'polypeptide(L)'
;MSFCSKNCCWIAIAPILFLAGFPTTIVGAPVADTVTTVSAPDADFRVIPEHKEIEGPFEDGIDVTDTCLECHEQQAHDFMKTPHWTWSRLQEVPGKGMIKMGKRYAINNFCIGVASNLDTCTQCHAGYGWKDESFDFSDPSLVDCLVCHDTTRQYKRVAINGGQADLTVDLELIAKKVGAPGRHNCGTCHFYGGGGHAVKHGDLERSLIDADSGLDIHMNKDGLNFSCQTCHATQKHSIPGHSMADSPAGGNPVRCTNCHDGAVHEKPMLNQHAKTVACQTCHVPSFARGEPTKTEWDWSAAEKGRKAEYFKEGIPRYLPYKGDFLWESNVEPEYA
;
A
#
# COMPACT_ATOMS: atom_id res chain seq x y z
N MET A 1 -33.82 17.27 -52.46
CA MET A 1 -32.49 17.50 -51.89
C MET A 1 -32.17 16.23 -51.11
N SER A 2 -31.44 15.22 -51.61
CA SER A 2 -30.25 15.18 -52.49
C SER A 2 -29.00 15.69 -51.76
N PHE A 3 -27.84 15.01 -51.67
CA PHE A 3 -27.34 13.63 -51.98
C PHE A 3 -26.39 13.27 -50.78
N CYS A 4 -26.20 12.05 -50.25
CA CYS A 4 -25.98 10.69 -50.77
C CYS A 4 -24.58 10.41 -51.37
N SER A 5 -23.85 9.46 -50.74
CA SER A 5 -22.74 8.61 -51.24
C SER A 5 -21.31 9.17 -51.36
N LYS A 6 -20.33 8.47 -50.74
CA LYS A 6 -19.45 7.50 -51.45
C LYS A 6 -18.51 6.67 -50.54
N ASN A 7 -18.42 5.37 -50.82
CA ASN A 7 -17.34 4.46 -50.39
C ASN A 7 -16.28 4.32 -51.50
N CYS A 8 -15.09 3.78 -51.18
CA CYS A 8 -14.37 2.86 -52.06
C CYS A 8 -13.31 2.03 -51.30
N CYS A 9 -12.93 0.86 -51.84
CA CYS A 9 -12.03 -0.13 -51.24
C CYS A 9 -10.69 -0.23 -52.03
N TRP A 10 -10.15 -1.47 -52.17
CA TRP A 10 -8.90 -1.89 -52.88
C TRP A 10 -7.60 -1.73 -52.04
N ILE A 11 -6.62 -2.65 -52.01
CA ILE A 11 -6.42 -3.99 -52.63
C ILE A 11 -5.60 -4.89 -51.67
N ALA A 12 -5.69 -6.22 -51.81
CA ALA A 12 -4.88 -7.20 -51.05
C ALA A 12 -3.79 -7.85 -51.93
N ILE A 13 -2.70 -8.35 -51.33
CA ILE A 13 -1.75 -9.31 -51.93
C ILE A 13 -1.08 -10.20 -50.87
N ALA A 14 -1.00 -11.50 -51.18
CA ALA A 14 -0.14 -12.56 -50.68
C ALA A 14 -0.07 -13.62 -51.81
N PRO A 15 0.74 -14.71 -51.77
CA PRO A 15 1.67 -15.21 -50.74
C PRO A 15 3.07 -15.54 -51.34
N ILE A 16 3.88 -16.36 -50.66
CA ILE A 16 4.50 -17.62 -51.19
C ILE A 16 5.36 -18.31 -50.09
N LEU A 17 5.44 -19.65 -50.13
CA LEU A 17 6.22 -20.50 -49.22
C LEU A 17 7.65 -20.74 -49.73
N PHE A 18 8.56 -21.14 -48.84
CA PHE A 18 9.56 -22.17 -49.16
C PHE A 18 9.83 -23.09 -47.95
N LEU A 19 10.18 -24.35 -48.21
CA LEU A 19 10.37 -25.43 -47.23
C LEU A 19 11.78 -26.05 -47.33
N ALA A 20 12.41 -26.30 -46.18
CA ALA A 20 13.51 -27.27 -45.98
C ALA A 20 13.68 -27.53 -44.46
N GLY A 21 14.26 -28.66 -44.04
CA GLY A 21 14.51 -28.91 -42.60
C GLY A 21 15.14 -30.26 -42.26
N PHE A 22 15.31 -30.50 -40.94
CA PHE A 22 15.88 -31.70 -40.27
C PHE A 22 17.38 -31.98 -40.49
N PRO A 23 18.06 -32.78 -39.63
CA PRO A 23 17.66 -33.38 -38.34
C PRO A 23 18.18 -32.51 -37.15
N THR A 24 18.47 -32.91 -35.88
CA THR A 24 18.64 -34.21 -35.19
C THR A 24 18.35 -34.05 -33.67
N THR A 25 18.33 -35.13 -32.89
CA THR A 25 18.07 -35.16 -31.43
C THR A 25 19.33 -35.40 -30.57
N ILE A 26 19.33 -34.90 -29.32
CA ILE A 26 19.85 -35.60 -28.12
C ILE A 26 18.85 -35.35 -26.96
N VAL A 27 18.72 -36.32 -26.05
CA VAL A 27 17.74 -36.34 -24.93
C VAL A 27 18.37 -35.80 -23.64
N GLY A 28 17.58 -35.09 -22.83
CA GLY A 28 17.94 -34.73 -21.44
C GLY A 28 16.74 -34.26 -20.62
N ALA A 29 16.23 -35.11 -19.73
CA ALA A 29 15.17 -34.81 -18.76
C ALA A 29 15.14 -35.90 -17.65
N PRO A 30 14.56 -35.65 -16.47
CA PRO A 30 14.22 -34.36 -15.85
C PRO A 30 14.85 -34.17 -14.45
N VAL A 31 14.94 -32.93 -14.00
CA VAL A 31 14.73 -32.58 -12.57
C VAL A 31 13.82 -31.36 -12.56
N ALA A 32 12.79 -31.37 -11.72
CA ALA A 32 11.90 -30.23 -11.54
C ALA A 32 12.36 -29.41 -10.34
N ASP A 33 12.38 -28.09 -10.50
CA ASP A 33 11.81 -27.19 -9.52
C ASP A 33 11.16 -26.03 -10.29
N THR A 34 9.83 -26.01 -10.30
CA THR A 34 9.06 -24.96 -10.98
C THR A 34 9.04 -23.71 -10.12
N VAL A 35 10.04 -22.85 -10.29
CA VAL A 35 9.94 -21.44 -9.91
C VAL A 35 8.88 -20.81 -10.81
N THR A 36 7.62 -20.85 -10.38
CA THR A 36 6.54 -20.11 -11.00
C THR A 36 6.84 -18.62 -10.87
N THR A 37 7.13 -17.98 -12.00
CA THR A 37 7.27 -16.53 -12.07
C THR A 37 5.92 -15.90 -11.78
N VAL A 38 5.69 -15.50 -10.52
CA VAL A 38 4.47 -14.79 -10.09
C VAL A 38 4.55 -13.34 -10.58
N SER A 39 4.38 -13.15 -11.89
CA SER A 39 4.04 -11.86 -12.48
C SER A 39 2.59 -11.55 -12.15
N ALA A 40 2.35 -11.10 -10.92
CA ALA A 40 1.13 -10.43 -10.53
C ALA A 40 1.30 -8.94 -10.89
N PRO A 41 0.73 -8.44 -12.01
CA PRO A 41 0.58 -7.00 -12.22
C PRO A 41 -0.31 -6.41 -11.11
N ASP A 42 -0.39 -5.07 -11.03
CA ASP A 42 -1.14 -4.34 -9.99
C ASP A 42 -2.59 -4.84 -9.83
N ALA A 43 -2.76 -5.78 -8.89
CA ALA A 43 -3.87 -6.73 -8.73
C ALA A 43 -4.26 -7.57 -9.97
N ASP A 44 -4.34 -8.89 -9.76
CA ASP A 44 -5.13 -9.78 -10.62
C ASP A 44 -6.62 -9.55 -10.28
N PHE A 45 -7.23 -8.54 -10.92
CA PHE A 45 -8.60 -8.06 -10.68
C PHE A 45 -9.72 -9.04 -11.10
N ARG A 46 -9.61 -10.31 -10.71
CA ARG A 46 -10.68 -11.30 -10.86
C ARG A 46 -11.80 -10.97 -9.90
N VAL A 47 -12.86 -10.36 -10.43
CA VAL A 47 -14.17 -10.31 -9.78
C VAL A 47 -14.58 -11.75 -9.47
N ILE A 48 -14.66 -12.06 -8.18
CA ILE A 48 -15.13 -13.35 -7.68
C ILE A 48 -16.60 -13.49 -8.14
N PRO A 49 -16.96 -14.49 -8.96
CA PRO A 49 -18.29 -14.57 -9.59
C PRO A 49 -19.44 -14.49 -8.60
N GLU A 50 -19.28 -15.12 -7.44
CA GLU A 50 -20.25 -15.23 -6.35
C GLU A 50 -20.58 -13.88 -5.72
N HIS A 51 -19.64 -12.93 -5.69
CA HIS A 51 -19.86 -11.61 -5.09
C HIS A 51 -20.87 -10.76 -5.86
N LYS A 52 -21.20 -11.11 -7.12
CA LYS A 52 -22.21 -10.37 -7.92
C LYS A 52 -23.62 -10.47 -7.35
N GLU A 53 -23.88 -11.51 -6.56
CA GLU A 53 -25.16 -11.80 -5.95
C GLU A 53 -25.34 -11.11 -4.58
N ILE A 54 -24.36 -10.31 -4.12
CA ILE A 54 -24.46 -9.47 -2.91
C ILE A 54 -25.45 -8.33 -3.19
N GLU A 55 -26.68 -8.38 -2.70
CA GLU A 55 -27.66 -7.30 -2.90
C GLU A 55 -27.71 -6.31 -1.72
N GLY A 56 -27.90 -5.02 -2.02
CA GLY A 56 -28.16 -3.97 -1.05
C GLY A 56 -29.67 -3.64 -0.91
N PRO A 57 -30.04 -2.43 -0.49
CA PRO A 57 -29.17 -1.29 -0.16
C PRO A 57 -28.39 -1.50 1.14
N PHE A 58 -27.27 -0.79 1.27
CA PHE A 58 -26.52 -0.66 2.52
C PHE A 58 -26.69 0.77 3.05
N GLU A 59 -27.05 0.93 4.32
CA GLU A 59 -27.19 2.23 4.97
C GLU A 59 -25.82 2.77 5.41
N ASP A 60 -24.91 1.90 5.88
CA ASP A 60 -23.50 2.23 6.06
C ASP A 60 -22.49 1.10 5.73
N GLY A 61 -21.24 1.23 6.16
CA GLY A 61 -20.17 0.25 5.90
C GLY A 61 -20.22 -1.01 6.79
N ILE A 62 -20.94 -0.97 7.90
CA ILE A 62 -21.15 -2.09 8.82
C ILE A 62 -22.12 -3.09 8.17
N ASP A 63 -23.21 -2.63 7.53
CA ASP A 63 -24.14 -3.52 6.79
C ASP A 63 -23.42 -4.36 5.72
N VAL A 64 -22.48 -3.73 4.98
CA VAL A 64 -21.64 -4.42 3.99
C VAL A 64 -20.77 -5.48 4.66
N THR A 65 -20.29 -5.20 5.87
CA THR A 65 -19.40 -6.08 6.62
C THR A 65 -20.18 -7.25 7.21
N ASP A 66 -21.35 -7.04 7.79
CA ASP A 66 -22.24 -8.12 8.22
C ASP A 66 -22.59 -9.05 7.06
N THR A 67 -22.86 -8.49 5.88
CA THR A 67 -23.07 -9.27 4.64
C THR A 67 -21.81 -10.06 4.23
N CYS A 68 -20.61 -9.53 4.46
CA CYS A 68 -19.37 -10.30 4.28
C CYS A 68 -19.23 -11.41 5.33
N LEU A 69 -19.60 -11.17 6.60
CA LEU A 69 -19.41 -12.10 7.70
C LEU A 69 -20.19 -13.41 7.51
N GLU A 70 -21.34 -13.40 6.82
CA GLU A 70 -22.08 -14.60 6.44
C GLU A 70 -21.21 -15.70 5.78
N CYS A 71 -20.16 -15.29 5.04
CA CYS A 71 -19.20 -16.19 4.42
C CYS A 71 -17.75 -16.03 4.92
N HIS A 72 -17.42 -14.93 5.62
CA HIS A 72 -16.05 -14.52 5.93
C HIS A 72 -15.78 -14.17 7.41
N GLU A 73 -16.62 -14.63 8.34
CA GLU A 73 -16.39 -14.54 9.80
C GLU A 73 -14.96 -14.92 10.22
N GLN A 74 -14.43 -16.05 9.72
CA GLN A 74 -13.08 -16.53 10.05
C GLN A 74 -11.99 -15.57 9.54
N GLN A 75 -12.22 -14.91 8.39
CA GLN A 75 -11.30 -13.95 7.79
C GLN A 75 -11.24 -12.66 8.60
N ALA A 76 -12.40 -12.16 9.07
CA ALA A 76 -12.48 -11.03 10.00
C ALA A 76 -11.78 -11.37 11.33
N HIS A 77 -12.10 -12.51 11.94
CA HIS A 77 -11.44 -12.95 13.16
C HIS A 77 -9.93 -13.14 13.02
N ASP A 78 -9.41 -13.58 11.86
CA ASP A 78 -7.96 -13.65 11.63
C ASP A 78 -7.34 -12.25 11.42
N PHE A 79 -8.05 -11.33 10.75
CA PHE A 79 -7.64 -9.93 10.62
C PHE A 79 -7.63 -9.16 11.96
N MET A 80 -8.60 -9.40 12.84
CA MET A 80 -8.70 -8.73 14.15
C MET A 80 -7.54 -9.10 15.10
N LYS A 81 -6.85 -10.22 14.86
CA LYS A 81 -5.63 -10.58 15.58
C LYS A 81 -4.42 -9.73 15.17
N THR A 82 -4.54 -8.91 14.13
CA THR A 82 -3.41 -8.19 13.52
C THR A 82 -3.20 -6.77 14.07
N PRO A 83 -2.01 -6.16 13.84
CA PRO A 83 -1.75 -4.77 14.16
C PRO A 83 -2.46 -3.74 13.26
N HIS A 84 -3.05 -4.14 12.13
CA HIS A 84 -3.90 -3.25 11.33
C HIS A 84 -5.22 -2.96 12.04
N TRP A 85 -5.79 -3.97 12.70
CA TRP A 85 -6.94 -3.83 13.60
C TRP A 85 -6.55 -3.18 14.93
N THR A 86 -5.64 -3.79 15.68
CA THR A 86 -5.37 -3.40 17.09
C THR A 86 -4.51 -2.15 17.25
N TRP A 87 -3.83 -1.71 16.18
CA TRP A 87 -2.75 -0.69 16.20
C TRP A 87 -1.68 -0.95 17.28
N SER A 88 -1.50 -2.22 17.64
CA SER A 88 -0.68 -2.66 18.75
C SER A 88 0.15 -3.88 18.35
N ARG A 89 1.39 -3.94 18.84
CA ARG A 89 2.23 -5.14 18.91
C ARG A 89 2.76 -5.29 20.33
N LEU A 90 2.93 -6.52 20.80
CA LEU A 90 3.72 -6.76 22.02
C LEU A 90 5.18 -6.94 21.57
N GLN A 91 6.08 -6.12 22.09
CA GLN A 91 7.48 -6.07 21.66
C GLN A 91 8.40 -6.21 22.88
N GLU A 92 9.44 -7.04 22.76
CA GLU A 92 10.54 -7.01 23.72
C GLU A 92 11.41 -5.77 23.47
N VAL A 93 11.66 -5.01 24.53
CA VAL A 93 12.55 -3.85 24.51
C VAL A 93 13.68 -4.06 25.53
N PRO A 94 14.96 -4.01 25.11
CA PRO A 94 16.10 -4.19 26.01
C PRO A 94 16.01 -3.31 27.27
N GLY A 95 16.18 -3.93 28.44
CA GLY A 95 16.07 -3.26 29.74
C GLY A 95 14.66 -2.86 30.18
N LYS A 96 13.63 -3.08 29.37
CA LYS A 96 12.21 -2.83 29.71
C LYS A 96 11.32 -4.07 29.66
N GLY A 97 11.75 -5.14 28.99
CA GLY A 97 10.98 -6.37 28.81
C GLY A 97 9.86 -6.20 27.78
N MET A 98 8.78 -6.97 27.92
CA MET A 98 7.65 -6.98 26.99
C MET A 98 6.73 -5.78 27.23
N ILE A 99 6.67 -4.86 26.26
CA ILE A 99 5.81 -3.67 26.30
C ILE A 99 4.92 -3.58 25.05
N LYS A 100 3.77 -2.91 25.16
CA LYS A 100 2.91 -2.64 23.99
C LYS A 100 3.47 -1.46 23.20
N MET A 101 3.76 -1.70 21.93
CA MET A 101 4.17 -0.71 20.91
C MET A 101 3.12 -0.66 19.79
N GLY A 102 3.32 0.19 18.78
CA GLY A 102 2.39 0.37 17.65
C GLY A 102 1.70 1.74 17.67
N LYS A 103 0.93 2.05 16.62
CA LYS A 103 0.31 3.39 16.41
C LYS A 103 -0.58 3.86 17.58
N ARG A 104 -1.14 2.95 18.39
CA ARG A 104 -1.91 3.30 19.61
C ARG A 104 -1.05 3.85 20.76
N TYR A 105 0.24 3.51 20.81
CA TYR A 105 1.16 3.84 21.91
C TYR A 105 2.38 4.67 21.49
N ALA A 106 2.65 4.77 20.18
CA ALA A 106 3.79 5.52 19.64
C ALA A 106 3.60 7.04 19.72
N ILE A 107 4.67 7.74 20.08
CA ILE A 107 4.81 9.20 19.98
C ILE A 107 5.76 9.51 18.82
N ASN A 108 5.48 10.57 18.05
CA ASN A 108 6.32 11.04 16.94
C ASN A 108 6.37 12.58 16.90
N ASN A 109 7.21 13.13 16.02
CA ASN A 109 7.38 14.58 15.78
C ASN A 109 6.39 15.17 14.75
N PHE A 110 5.50 14.38 14.14
CA PHE A 110 4.44 14.86 13.27
C PHE A 110 3.20 15.24 14.10
N CYS A 111 2.13 14.44 14.06
CA CYS A 111 0.87 14.70 14.79
C CYS A 111 0.93 14.31 16.29
N ILE A 112 2.12 14.19 16.86
CA ILE A 112 2.43 13.76 18.23
C ILE A 112 1.95 12.34 18.56
N GLY A 113 0.65 12.12 18.76
CA GLY A 113 0.08 10.83 19.16
C GLY A 113 -1.43 10.76 18.96
N VAL A 114 -1.96 9.53 18.85
CA VAL A 114 -3.37 9.31 18.47
C VAL A 114 -4.38 9.55 19.59
N ALA A 115 -3.99 9.39 20.86
CA ALA A 115 -4.92 9.30 21.99
C ALA A 115 -5.89 10.50 22.13
N SER A 116 -5.41 11.73 21.88
CA SER A 116 -6.23 12.96 21.91
C SER A 116 -6.85 13.35 20.56
N ASN A 117 -6.63 12.55 19.50
CA ASN A 117 -6.96 12.88 18.11
C ASN A 117 -7.56 11.67 17.35
N LEU A 118 -8.12 10.68 18.06
CA LEU A 118 -8.46 9.35 17.54
C LEU A 118 -9.33 9.43 16.27
N ASP A 119 -10.50 10.06 16.35
CA ASP A 119 -11.47 10.29 15.26
C ASP A 119 -10.88 10.83 13.93
N THR A 120 -9.81 11.64 14.00
CA THR A 120 -9.05 12.09 12.82
C THR A 120 -8.00 11.05 12.39
N CYS A 121 -7.31 10.44 13.35
CA CYS A 121 -6.23 9.49 13.09
C CYS A 121 -6.72 8.15 12.52
N THR A 122 -7.96 7.76 12.84
CA THR A 122 -8.63 6.51 12.45
C THR A 122 -9.31 6.58 11.09
N GLN A 123 -9.26 7.72 10.38
CA GLN A 123 -9.42 7.73 8.92
C GLN A 123 -8.39 6.82 8.20
N CYS A 124 -7.31 6.43 8.89
CA CYS A 124 -6.34 5.40 8.46
C CYS A 124 -6.32 4.18 9.40
N HIS A 125 -7.43 3.89 10.07
CA HIS A 125 -7.70 2.56 10.66
C HIS A 125 -8.32 1.68 9.58
N ALA A 126 -8.52 0.40 9.87
CA ALA A 126 -9.22 -0.54 9.00
C ALA A 126 -10.41 -1.10 9.77
N GLY A 127 -11.30 -0.17 10.14
CA GLY A 127 -12.49 -0.41 10.92
C GLY A 127 -13.35 0.84 11.04
N TYR A 128 -14.59 0.65 11.47
CA TYR A 128 -15.65 1.66 11.44
C TYR A 128 -15.99 2.21 12.82
N GLY A 129 -15.86 3.52 12.99
CA GLY A 129 -16.33 4.23 14.18
C GLY A 129 -15.36 4.31 15.35
N TRP A 130 -14.06 3.99 15.19
CA TRP A 130 -13.08 4.18 16.27
C TRP A 130 -12.82 5.67 16.52
N LYS A 131 -13.57 6.25 17.46
CA LYS A 131 -13.52 7.68 17.80
C LYS A 131 -12.86 7.98 19.15
N ASP A 132 -13.02 7.08 20.11
CA ASP A 132 -12.52 7.21 21.49
C ASP A 132 -12.17 5.83 22.09
N GLU A 133 -12.22 5.69 23.42
CA GLU A 133 -11.88 4.45 24.13
C GLU A 133 -13.00 3.39 24.17
N SER A 134 -14.24 3.75 23.80
CA SER A 134 -15.41 2.86 23.80
C SER A 134 -15.49 1.90 22.61
N PHE A 135 -14.60 2.02 21.62
CA PHE A 135 -14.57 1.17 20.42
C PHE A 135 -14.28 -0.29 20.77
N ASP A 136 -15.18 -1.19 20.35
CA ASP A 136 -15.07 -2.62 20.65
C ASP A 136 -14.15 -3.35 19.67
N PHE A 137 -12.95 -3.69 20.14
CA PHE A 137 -11.98 -4.48 19.36
C PHE A 137 -12.34 -5.97 19.23
N SER A 138 -13.45 -6.42 19.82
CA SER A 138 -13.97 -7.79 19.72
C SER A 138 -15.19 -7.95 18.80
N ASP A 139 -15.77 -6.86 18.32
CA ASP A 139 -16.88 -6.86 17.36
C ASP A 139 -16.35 -7.00 15.91
N PRO A 140 -16.71 -8.07 15.17
CA PRO A 140 -16.25 -8.27 13.79
C PRO A 140 -17.00 -7.41 12.76
N SER A 141 -18.21 -6.90 13.07
CA SER A 141 -19.00 -6.05 12.17
C SER A 141 -18.30 -4.71 11.88
N LEU A 142 -17.48 -4.26 12.83
CA LEU A 142 -16.72 -3.02 12.77
C LEU A 142 -15.45 -3.12 11.91
N VAL A 143 -15.19 -4.22 11.19
CA VAL A 143 -14.01 -4.41 10.32
C VAL A 143 -14.23 -3.78 8.94
N ASP A 144 -13.33 -2.90 8.52
CA ASP A 144 -13.39 -2.32 7.16
C ASP A 144 -12.78 -3.28 6.13
N CYS A 145 -13.63 -4.12 5.56
CA CYS A 145 -13.26 -5.00 4.45
C CYS A 145 -12.95 -4.25 3.14
N LEU A 146 -13.54 -3.06 2.93
CA LEU A 146 -13.58 -2.41 1.62
C LEU A 146 -12.30 -1.61 1.31
N VAL A 147 -11.66 -0.97 2.30
CA VAL A 147 -10.40 -0.23 2.08
C VAL A 147 -9.32 -1.10 1.45
N CYS A 148 -9.21 -2.36 1.88
CA CYS A 148 -8.23 -3.31 1.38
C CYS A 148 -8.63 -3.94 0.04
N HIS A 149 -9.93 -4.16 -0.20
CA HIS A 149 -10.40 -5.03 -1.29
C HIS A 149 -11.18 -4.33 -2.41
N ASP A 150 -11.46 -3.02 -2.34
CA ASP A 150 -12.09 -2.27 -3.44
C ASP A 150 -11.22 -2.28 -4.71
N THR A 151 -11.73 -2.91 -5.77
CA THR A 151 -11.12 -2.91 -7.11
C THR A 151 -11.63 -1.77 -7.99
N THR A 152 -12.73 -1.11 -7.62
CA THR A 152 -13.37 -0.06 -8.41
C THR A 152 -12.61 1.27 -8.39
N ARG A 153 -11.76 1.47 -7.37
CA ARG A 153 -11.08 2.73 -7.04
C ARG A 153 -12.08 3.87 -6.70
N GLN A 154 -13.27 3.51 -6.23
CA GLN A 154 -14.33 4.45 -5.85
C GLN A 154 -14.54 4.53 -4.33
N TYR A 155 -14.15 3.50 -3.57
CA TYR A 155 -14.36 3.47 -2.13
C TYR A 155 -13.64 4.61 -1.42
N LYS A 156 -14.33 5.22 -0.45
CA LYS A 156 -13.89 6.38 0.31
C LYS A 156 -14.40 6.30 1.73
N ARG A 157 -13.72 7.03 2.62
CA ARG A 157 -14.10 7.19 4.03
C ARG A 157 -14.15 8.66 4.38
N VAL A 158 -15.15 9.03 5.17
CA VAL A 158 -15.40 10.42 5.60
C VAL A 158 -14.19 10.91 6.39
N ALA A 159 -13.72 12.13 6.08
CA ALA A 159 -12.67 12.78 6.86
C ALA A 159 -13.21 13.18 8.24
N ILE A 160 -12.53 12.75 9.30
CA ILE A 160 -12.92 13.02 10.71
C ILE A 160 -14.31 12.43 11.03
N ASN A 161 -14.39 11.09 11.02
CA ASN A 161 -15.59 10.34 11.43
C ASN A 161 -15.25 8.88 11.83
N GLY A 162 -14.13 8.65 12.51
CA GLY A 162 -13.76 7.33 13.05
C GLY A 162 -13.46 6.24 12.01
N GLY A 163 -13.17 6.62 10.76
CA GLY A 163 -13.01 5.68 9.64
C GLY A 163 -14.30 5.33 8.88
N GLN A 164 -15.44 5.94 9.21
CA GLN A 164 -16.73 5.61 8.57
C GLN A 164 -16.75 5.79 7.04
N ALA A 165 -17.49 4.93 6.35
CA ALA A 165 -17.65 4.94 4.90
C ALA A 165 -18.32 6.23 4.39
N ASP A 166 -17.92 6.69 3.19
CA ASP A 166 -18.49 7.86 2.53
C ASP A 166 -19.74 7.46 1.73
N LEU A 167 -20.93 7.70 2.28
CA LEU A 167 -22.23 7.32 1.70
C LEU A 167 -22.58 8.05 0.39
N THR A 168 -21.66 8.83 -0.20
CA THR A 168 -21.77 9.33 -1.58
C THR A 168 -21.27 8.33 -2.63
N VAL A 169 -20.72 7.18 -2.22
CA VAL A 169 -20.28 6.10 -3.11
C VAL A 169 -21.31 4.97 -3.18
N ASP A 170 -21.30 4.23 -4.29
CA ASP A 170 -22.15 3.05 -4.49
C ASP A 170 -21.54 1.84 -3.77
N LEU A 171 -21.93 1.63 -2.51
CA LEU A 171 -21.42 0.52 -1.67
C LEU A 171 -21.79 -0.85 -2.22
N GLU A 172 -22.95 -1.00 -2.89
CA GLU A 172 -23.34 -2.27 -3.53
C GLU A 172 -22.42 -2.59 -4.72
N LEU A 173 -22.16 -1.61 -5.59
CA LEU A 173 -21.26 -1.76 -6.72
C LEU A 173 -19.81 -2.07 -6.30
N ILE A 174 -19.38 -1.54 -5.16
CA ILE A 174 -18.08 -1.82 -4.55
C ILE A 174 -18.05 -3.24 -3.98
N ALA A 175 -19.06 -3.62 -3.17
CA ALA A 175 -19.20 -4.97 -2.61
C ALA A 175 -19.21 -6.06 -3.70
N LYS A 176 -20.02 -5.86 -4.76
CA LYS A 176 -20.09 -6.74 -5.95
C LYS A 176 -18.78 -6.87 -6.74
N LYS A 177 -17.75 -6.10 -6.39
CA LYS A 177 -16.46 -6.03 -7.09
C LYS A 177 -15.24 -6.16 -6.17
N VAL A 178 -15.39 -6.53 -4.90
CA VAL A 178 -14.22 -6.76 -4.03
C VAL A 178 -13.36 -7.91 -4.54
N GLY A 179 -12.04 -7.77 -4.40
CA GLY A 179 -11.07 -8.71 -4.98
C GLY A 179 -9.67 -8.58 -4.38
N ALA A 180 -8.63 -8.94 -5.14
CA ALA A 180 -7.24 -8.82 -4.69
C ALA A 180 -6.83 -7.33 -4.52
N PRO A 181 -6.13 -6.95 -3.43
CA PRO A 181 -5.66 -5.58 -3.25
C PRO A 181 -4.67 -5.13 -4.35
N GLY A 182 -4.81 -3.89 -4.82
CA GLY A 182 -3.81 -3.19 -5.62
C GLY A 182 -2.97 -2.22 -4.78
N ARG A 183 -1.93 -1.62 -5.37
CA ARG A 183 -1.11 -0.57 -4.73
C ARG A 183 -1.95 0.61 -4.24
N HIS A 184 -3.09 0.90 -4.88
CA HIS A 184 -4.02 1.95 -4.46
C HIS A 184 -4.73 1.65 -3.13
N ASN A 185 -5.05 0.38 -2.82
CA ASN A 185 -5.72 -0.01 -1.57
C ASN A 185 -4.81 0.27 -0.37
N CYS A 186 -3.62 -0.35 -0.36
CA CYS A 186 -2.59 -0.08 0.65
C CYS A 186 -2.22 1.41 0.70
N GLY A 187 -2.10 2.03 -0.48
CA GLY A 187 -1.80 3.44 -0.66
C GLY A 187 -2.75 4.41 0.03
N THR A 188 -4.04 4.05 0.17
CA THR A 188 -5.06 4.86 0.87
C THR A 188 -4.68 5.17 2.32
N CYS A 189 -3.93 4.28 2.97
CA CYS A 189 -3.36 4.52 4.30
C CYS A 189 -1.85 4.80 4.27
N HIS A 190 -1.08 4.13 3.39
CA HIS A 190 0.38 4.15 3.45
C HIS A 190 1.04 5.33 2.71
N PHE A 191 0.40 5.87 1.66
CA PHE A 191 0.91 7.06 0.97
C PHE A 191 0.50 8.37 1.67
N TYR A 192 -0.25 8.28 2.79
CA TYR A 192 -0.77 9.41 3.53
C TYR A 192 -0.29 9.41 4.99
N GLY A 193 -0.03 10.60 5.53
CA GLY A 193 0.41 10.80 6.91
C GLY A 193 0.66 12.27 7.20
N GLY A 194 0.82 12.66 8.47
CA GLY A 194 1.16 14.06 8.83
C GLY A 194 0.15 15.15 8.42
N GLY A 195 -0.98 14.78 7.82
CA GLY A 195 -1.96 15.68 7.23
C GLY A 195 -1.97 15.76 5.69
N GLY A 196 -1.33 14.85 4.95
CA GLY A 196 -1.42 14.80 3.49
C GLY A 196 -0.75 13.59 2.84
N HIS A 197 -0.70 13.61 1.51
CA HIS A 197 0.05 12.65 0.67
C HIS A 197 1.57 12.91 0.71
N ALA A 198 2.41 11.87 0.69
CA ALA A 198 3.89 11.90 0.71
C ALA A 198 4.54 12.62 1.92
N VAL A 199 3.77 13.20 2.84
CA VAL A 199 4.27 14.08 3.91
C VAL A 199 5.14 13.37 4.94
N LYS A 200 4.87 12.10 5.24
CA LYS A 200 5.49 11.37 6.39
C LYS A 200 6.49 10.28 5.97
N HIS A 201 6.18 9.57 4.88
CA HIS A 201 6.99 8.48 4.35
C HIS A 201 7.43 8.91 2.95
N GLY A 202 8.65 9.42 2.81
CA GLY A 202 9.17 9.87 1.51
C GLY A 202 9.50 8.72 0.55
N ASP A 203 9.45 7.48 1.02
CA ASP A 203 9.58 6.25 0.25
C ASP A 203 8.23 5.68 -0.22
N LEU A 204 7.10 6.21 0.26
CA LEU A 204 5.76 5.70 -0.03
C LEU A 204 4.82 6.83 -0.49
N GLU A 205 4.62 6.91 -1.80
CA GLU A 205 3.93 7.99 -2.51
C GLU A 205 2.99 7.45 -3.61
N ARG A 206 1.95 8.20 -3.96
CA ARG A 206 0.88 7.87 -4.93
C ARG A 206 1.41 7.62 -6.34
N SER A 207 2.53 8.24 -6.69
CA SER A 207 3.35 7.97 -7.89
C SER A 207 3.71 6.48 -8.02
N LEU A 208 3.79 5.73 -6.91
CA LEU A 208 4.02 4.29 -6.92
C LEU A 208 2.87 3.47 -7.53
N ILE A 209 1.65 4.02 -7.64
CA ILE A 209 0.53 3.32 -8.30
C ILE A 209 0.87 3.09 -9.78
N ASP A 210 1.49 4.07 -10.43
CA ASP A 210 1.83 4.05 -11.86
C ASP A 210 3.35 4.26 -12.07
N ALA A 211 4.17 3.67 -11.19
CA ALA A 211 5.62 3.83 -11.18
C ALA A 211 6.29 3.49 -12.51
N ASP A 212 7.39 4.16 -12.82
CA ASP A 212 8.37 3.71 -13.82
C ASP A 212 9.60 3.09 -13.14
N SER A 213 10.49 2.51 -13.95
CA SER A 213 11.79 1.97 -13.49
C SER A 213 12.76 3.01 -12.94
N GLY A 214 12.51 4.30 -13.18
CA GLY A 214 13.24 5.40 -12.57
C GLY A 214 12.88 5.54 -11.09
N LEU A 215 11.59 5.44 -10.74
CA LEU A 215 11.06 5.56 -9.38
C LEU A 215 11.29 4.29 -8.55
N ASP A 216 10.71 3.15 -8.94
CA ASP A 216 10.90 1.85 -8.29
C ASP A 216 10.88 0.69 -9.31
N ILE A 217 11.91 -0.14 -9.31
CA ILE A 217 12.10 -1.20 -10.32
C ILE A 217 11.22 -2.44 -10.10
N HIS A 218 10.64 -2.62 -8.91
CA HIS A 218 9.73 -3.73 -8.59
C HIS A 218 8.28 -3.37 -8.93
N MET A 219 7.86 -2.15 -8.56
CA MET A 219 6.52 -1.62 -8.78
C MET A 219 6.34 -1.00 -10.18
N ASN A 220 7.43 -0.79 -10.94
CA ASN A 220 7.42 -0.33 -12.33
C ASN A 220 6.30 -1.00 -13.16
N LYS A 221 5.31 -0.21 -13.57
CA LYS A 221 4.10 -0.67 -14.29
C LYS A 221 4.41 -1.34 -15.63
N ASP A 222 5.50 -0.93 -16.28
CA ASP A 222 5.96 -1.44 -17.59
C ASP A 222 6.98 -2.59 -17.44
N GLY A 223 7.20 -3.07 -16.21
CA GLY A 223 8.17 -4.11 -15.87
C GLY A 223 7.58 -5.18 -14.96
N LEU A 224 8.13 -5.33 -13.74
CA LEU A 224 7.68 -6.32 -12.77
C LEU A 224 6.27 -6.02 -12.22
N ASN A 225 5.88 -4.74 -12.15
CA ASN A 225 4.55 -4.25 -11.77
C ASN A 225 4.00 -4.83 -10.46
N PHE A 226 4.86 -5.10 -9.47
CA PHE A 226 4.50 -5.80 -8.24
C PHE A 226 3.44 -5.04 -7.42
N SER A 227 2.42 -5.79 -6.98
CA SER A 227 1.55 -5.39 -5.88
C SER A 227 2.30 -5.39 -4.54
N CYS A 228 1.81 -4.66 -3.53
CA CYS A 228 2.46 -4.62 -2.21
C CYS A 228 2.61 -6.02 -1.60
N GLN A 229 1.59 -6.88 -1.73
CA GLN A 229 1.57 -8.25 -1.23
C GLN A 229 2.48 -9.22 -2.00
N THR A 230 3.07 -8.82 -3.14
CA THR A 230 4.09 -9.64 -3.82
C THR A 230 5.35 -9.77 -2.95
N CYS A 231 5.74 -8.69 -2.27
CA CYS A 231 6.79 -8.72 -1.25
C CYS A 231 6.21 -9.01 0.15
N HIS A 232 5.07 -8.39 0.47
CA HIS A 232 4.35 -8.61 1.74
C HIS A 232 3.40 -9.82 1.67
N ALA A 233 3.98 -11.00 1.38
CA ALA A 233 3.25 -12.25 1.15
C ALA A 233 2.35 -12.64 2.35
N THR A 234 1.08 -12.31 2.24
CA THR A 234 0.12 -12.32 3.35
C THR A 234 -0.53 -13.69 3.54
N GLN A 235 -0.66 -14.14 4.79
CA GLN A 235 -1.34 -15.39 5.15
C GLN A 235 -2.32 -15.14 6.29
N LYS A 236 -3.58 -15.58 6.17
CA LYS A 236 -4.63 -15.38 7.18
C LYS A 236 -4.73 -13.91 7.65
N HIS A 237 -4.77 -12.99 6.70
CA HIS A 237 -4.70 -11.53 6.91
C HIS A 237 -3.49 -10.99 7.70
N SER A 238 -2.56 -11.84 8.13
CA SER A 238 -1.30 -11.44 8.74
C SER A 238 -0.33 -10.98 7.66
N ILE A 239 -0.30 -9.66 7.45
CA ILE A 239 0.60 -8.99 6.50
C ILE A 239 2.01 -8.94 7.13
N PRO A 240 3.03 -9.56 6.51
CA PRO A 240 4.40 -9.59 7.04
C PRO A 240 5.13 -8.26 6.86
N GLY A 241 6.34 -8.16 7.40
CA GLY A 241 7.13 -6.93 7.38
C GLY A 241 7.20 -6.24 8.74
N HIS A 242 8.30 -5.49 8.94
CA HIS A 242 8.62 -4.83 10.19
C HIS A 242 8.56 -3.31 10.00
N SER A 243 7.97 -2.58 10.94
CA SER A 243 8.23 -1.14 11.08
C SER A 243 9.27 -0.91 12.18
N MET A 244 10.17 0.04 11.94
CA MET A 244 11.21 0.45 12.90
C MET A 244 10.63 0.95 14.23
N ALA A 245 9.39 1.46 14.22
CA ALA A 245 8.76 2.09 15.37
C ALA A 245 8.02 1.12 16.32
N ASP A 246 7.73 -0.12 15.89
CA ASP A 246 6.91 -1.06 16.66
C ASP A 246 7.21 -2.56 16.46
N SER A 247 8.13 -2.93 15.56
CA SER A 247 8.43 -4.34 15.28
C SER A 247 9.86 -4.63 14.79
N PRO A 248 10.94 -3.95 15.25
CA PRO A 248 12.30 -4.13 14.72
C PRO A 248 12.81 -5.58 14.78
N ALA A 249 12.41 -6.35 15.79
CA ALA A 249 12.83 -7.74 16.04
C ALA A 249 11.70 -8.78 15.87
N GLY A 250 10.74 -8.52 14.98
CA GLY A 250 9.58 -9.42 14.75
C GLY A 250 9.89 -10.73 14.00
N GLY A 251 8.84 -11.55 13.86
CA GLY A 251 8.81 -12.70 12.93
C GLY A 251 8.22 -12.29 11.58
N ASN A 252 8.51 -13.09 10.54
CA ASN A 252 8.19 -12.82 9.13
C ASN A 252 8.68 -11.45 8.60
N PRO A 253 10.01 -11.23 8.56
CA PRO A 253 10.59 -10.08 7.87
C PRO A 253 10.49 -10.23 6.34
N VAL A 254 10.15 -9.13 5.66
CA VAL A 254 10.39 -8.99 4.21
C VAL A 254 11.85 -8.59 4.02
N ARG A 255 12.58 -9.27 3.13
CA ARG A 255 14.00 -8.99 2.84
C ARG A 255 14.28 -9.15 1.35
N CYS A 256 15.29 -8.44 0.84
CA CYS A 256 15.79 -8.62 -0.54
C CYS A 256 16.18 -10.07 -0.81
N THR A 257 16.77 -10.76 0.18
CA THR A 257 17.18 -12.17 0.10
C THR A 257 16.03 -13.17 -0.02
N ASN A 258 14.77 -12.75 0.07
CA ASN A 258 13.63 -13.62 -0.23
C ASN A 258 13.51 -13.89 -1.74
N CYS A 259 14.16 -13.08 -2.59
CA CYS A 259 14.22 -13.25 -4.05
C CYS A 259 15.65 -13.16 -4.61
N HIS A 260 16.55 -12.45 -3.93
CA HIS A 260 17.93 -12.18 -4.34
C HIS A 260 18.92 -12.82 -3.35
N ASP A 261 19.05 -14.15 -3.41
CA ASP A 261 19.95 -14.92 -2.54
C ASP A 261 21.35 -15.14 -3.16
N GLY A 262 22.34 -15.37 -2.30
CA GLY A 262 23.71 -15.73 -2.70
C GLY A 262 24.52 -14.56 -3.28
N ALA A 263 25.36 -14.88 -4.26
CA ALA A 263 26.35 -13.96 -4.83
C ALA A 263 25.79 -13.17 -6.03
N VAL A 264 24.78 -12.33 -5.78
CA VAL A 264 24.01 -11.63 -6.82
C VAL A 264 24.78 -10.57 -7.62
N HIS A 265 25.97 -10.15 -7.17
CA HIS A 265 26.82 -9.19 -7.87
C HIS A 265 27.94 -9.89 -8.64
N GLU A 266 28.19 -9.49 -9.90
CA GLU A 266 29.34 -9.96 -10.69
C GLU A 266 30.69 -9.66 -10.01
N LYS A 267 30.79 -8.52 -9.31
CA LYS A 267 31.99 -8.07 -8.59
C LYS A 267 32.02 -8.71 -7.20
N PRO A 268 32.95 -9.65 -6.89
CA PRO A 268 32.93 -10.38 -5.62
C PRO A 268 33.05 -9.50 -4.38
N MET A 269 33.68 -8.32 -4.51
CA MET A 269 33.78 -7.31 -3.46
C MET A 269 32.40 -6.82 -2.97
N LEU A 270 31.41 -6.70 -3.84
CA LEU A 270 30.06 -6.24 -3.45
C LEU A 270 29.32 -7.32 -2.64
N ASN A 271 29.52 -8.59 -3.00
CA ASN A 271 29.04 -9.73 -2.20
C ASN A 271 29.75 -9.86 -0.83
N GLN A 272 30.89 -9.18 -0.62
CA GLN A 272 31.50 -9.02 0.70
C GLN A 272 30.88 -7.84 1.47
N HIS A 273 30.60 -6.71 0.80
CA HIS A 273 29.94 -5.55 1.42
C HIS A 273 28.54 -5.89 1.96
N ALA A 274 27.76 -6.70 1.23
CA ALA A 274 26.43 -7.16 1.63
C ALA A 274 26.38 -7.97 2.95
N LYS A 275 27.52 -8.29 3.56
CA LYS A 275 27.63 -8.91 4.89
C LYS A 275 27.62 -7.90 6.04
N THR A 276 27.61 -6.61 5.74
CA THR A 276 27.73 -5.53 6.74
C THR A 276 26.91 -4.31 6.34
N VAL A 277 26.88 -3.96 5.05
CA VAL A 277 26.04 -2.89 4.50
C VAL A 277 24.72 -3.49 4.02
N ALA A 278 23.60 -2.87 4.42
CA ALA A 278 22.27 -3.30 3.97
C ALA A 278 22.07 -3.01 2.48
N CYS A 279 21.31 -3.86 1.77
CA CYS A 279 21.05 -3.68 0.34
C CYS A 279 20.46 -2.30 0.03
N GLN A 280 19.56 -1.82 0.90
CA GLN A 280 18.90 -0.52 0.78
C GLN A 280 19.88 0.65 0.77
N THR A 281 21.00 0.59 1.51
CA THR A 281 22.03 1.64 1.53
C THR A 281 22.61 1.91 0.13
N CYS A 282 22.74 0.87 -0.71
CA CYS A 282 23.28 0.99 -2.07
C CYS A 282 22.20 1.10 -3.16
N HIS A 283 21.01 0.54 -2.91
CA HIS A 283 19.94 0.43 -3.92
C HIS A 283 18.78 1.42 -3.73
N VAL A 284 18.72 2.12 -2.59
CA VAL A 284 17.79 3.24 -2.33
C VAL A 284 18.63 4.47 -1.94
N PRO A 285 19.38 5.08 -2.89
CA PRO A 285 20.31 6.17 -2.60
C PRO A 285 19.62 7.51 -2.27
N SER A 286 18.30 7.60 -2.45
CA SER A 286 17.51 8.80 -2.15
C SER A 286 16.03 8.45 -1.94
N PHE A 287 15.30 9.25 -1.17
CA PHE A 287 13.83 9.21 -1.06
C PHE A 287 13.19 10.54 -1.50
N ALA A 288 11.85 10.63 -1.46
CA ALA A 288 11.06 11.77 -1.94
C ALA A 288 11.34 12.10 -3.42
N ARG A 289 11.25 11.07 -4.26
CA ARG A 289 11.76 11.08 -5.65
C ARG A 289 10.71 11.49 -6.67
N GLY A 290 9.44 11.12 -6.47
CA GLY A 290 8.32 11.62 -7.27
C GLY A 290 7.70 12.89 -6.67
N GLU A 291 7.53 12.96 -5.35
CA GLU A 291 6.94 14.12 -4.66
C GLU A 291 7.77 14.55 -3.43
N PRO A 292 7.76 15.86 -3.05
CA PRO A 292 8.47 16.33 -1.86
C PRO A 292 7.86 15.80 -0.57
N THR A 293 8.71 15.37 0.37
CA THR A 293 8.32 14.95 1.72
C THR A 293 8.68 16.01 2.75
N LYS A 294 8.10 15.92 3.96
CA LYS A 294 8.42 16.86 5.04
C LYS A 294 9.54 16.31 5.91
N THR A 295 10.69 16.97 5.87
CA THR A 295 11.88 16.62 6.68
C THR A 295 11.87 17.30 8.05
N GLU A 296 11.38 18.56 8.14
CA GLU A 296 11.24 19.28 9.41
C GLU A 296 9.81 19.77 9.68
N TRP A 297 9.41 19.77 10.95
CA TRP A 297 8.18 20.36 11.45
C TRP A 297 8.46 21.11 12.76
N ASP A 298 8.56 22.43 12.71
CA ASP A 298 8.69 23.26 13.92
C ASP A 298 7.30 23.66 14.45
N TRP A 299 6.83 22.93 15.46
CA TRP A 299 5.60 23.26 16.19
C TRP A 299 5.70 24.55 17.01
N SER A 300 6.91 25.04 17.34
CA SER A 300 7.09 26.22 18.19
C SER A 300 6.75 27.54 17.46
N ALA A 301 6.89 27.55 16.13
CA ALA A 301 6.53 28.68 15.27
C ALA A 301 5.00 28.90 15.08
N ALA A 302 4.13 28.10 15.72
CA ALA A 302 2.68 28.15 15.54
C ALA A 302 2.02 29.43 16.09
N GLU A 303 1.89 30.47 15.25
CA GLU A 303 1.33 31.78 15.59
C GLU A 303 -0.11 31.97 15.05
N LYS A 304 -1.05 32.24 15.96
CA LYS A 304 -2.42 32.64 15.63
C LYS A 304 -2.47 34.06 15.05
N GLY A 305 -2.86 34.19 13.79
CA GLY A 305 -3.08 35.49 13.13
C GLY A 305 -2.14 35.75 11.96
N ARG A 306 -0.94 35.16 11.96
CA ARG A 306 -0.15 34.97 10.74
C ARG A 306 -1.00 34.18 9.73
N LYS A 307 -0.89 34.49 8.44
CA LYS A 307 -1.63 33.77 7.38
C LYS A 307 -0.92 32.44 7.08
N ALA A 308 -1.66 31.45 6.58
CA ALA A 308 -1.05 30.26 5.99
C ALA A 308 -0.17 30.64 4.80
N GLU A 309 0.97 29.96 4.64
CA GLU A 309 1.92 30.19 3.56
C GLU A 309 2.26 28.87 2.88
N TYR A 310 2.62 28.91 1.60
CA TYR A 310 2.71 27.73 0.74
C TYR A 310 4.09 27.59 0.08
N PHE A 311 4.57 26.35 -0.01
CA PHE A 311 5.80 25.98 -0.73
C PHE A 311 5.51 25.80 -2.23
N LYS A 312 4.44 25.05 -2.52
CA LYS A 312 3.76 25.00 -3.82
C LYS A 312 2.24 24.97 -3.61
N GLU A 313 1.46 25.11 -4.67
CA GLU A 313 -0.01 25.00 -4.57
C GLU A 313 -0.42 23.69 -3.87
N GLY A 314 -1.36 23.78 -2.93
CA GLY A 314 -1.78 22.67 -2.07
C GLY A 314 -0.81 22.27 -0.94
N ILE A 315 0.50 22.56 -1.04
CA ILE A 315 1.50 22.20 -0.02
C ILE A 315 1.88 23.42 0.83
N PRO A 316 1.40 23.53 2.09
CA PRO A 316 1.78 24.62 2.99
C PRO A 316 3.27 24.54 3.37
N ARG A 317 3.95 25.68 3.46
CA ARG A 317 5.22 25.83 4.19
C ARG A 317 5.00 26.28 5.64
N TYR A 318 3.84 26.89 5.92
CA TYR A 318 3.43 27.34 7.25
C TYR A 318 1.93 27.18 7.46
N LEU A 319 1.51 26.77 8.66
CA LEU A 319 0.11 26.79 9.09
C LEU A 319 -0.05 27.39 10.50
N PRO A 320 -1.01 28.31 10.74
CA PRO A 320 -1.18 29.04 12.02
C PRO A 320 -1.47 28.20 13.27
N TYR A 321 -1.74 26.90 13.07
CA TYR A 321 -2.11 25.93 14.09
C TYR A 321 -1.19 24.69 14.07
N LYS A 322 -0.07 24.76 13.34
CA LYS A 322 0.95 23.69 13.25
C LYS A 322 2.40 24.20 13.19
N GLY A 323 2.65 25.46 12.83
CA GLY A 323 3.99 26.03 12.69
C GLY A 323 4.56 25.93 11.27
N ASP A 324 5.88 26.08 11.13
CA ASP A 324 6.63 26.07 9.86
C ASP A 324 7.13 24.65 9.52
N PHE A 325 7.30 24.37 8.22
CA PHE A 325 7.70 23.07 7.68
C PHE A 325 8.81 23.20 6.62
N LEU A 326 9.80 22.29 6.66
CA LEU A 326 10.75 22.09 5.55
C LEU A 326 10.25 20.97 4.63
N TRP A 327 10.42 21.15 3.32
CA TRP A 327 10.04 20.17 2.29
C TRP A 327 11.19 19.95 1.32
N GLU A 328 11.52 18.69 1.06
CA GLU A 328 12.68 18.30 0.26
C GLU A 328 12.38 17.11 -0.66
N SER A 329 13.19 16.95 -1.71
CA SER A 329 13.05 15.92 -2.75
C SER A 329 14.42 15.35 -3.14
N ASN A 330 14.46 14.06 -3.47
CA ASN A 330 15.68 13.29 -3.72
C ASN A 330 16.68 13.37 -2.55
N VAL A 331 16.16 13.24 -1.33
CA VAL A 331 16.92 13.35 -0.07
C VAL A 331 17.76 12.09 0.15
N GLU A 332 19.05 12.26 0.42
CA GLU A 332 19.97 11.17 0.78
C GLU A 332 19.61 10.62 2.18
N PRO A 333 19.50 9.29 2.39
CA PRO A 333 19.20 8.74 3.71
C PRO A 333 20.33 8.94 4.72
N GLU A 334 20.00 9.17 5.98
CA GLU A 334 20.95 8.96 7.08
C GLU A 334 21.28 7.47 7.22
N TYR A 335 22.54 7.16 7.54
CA TYR A 335 23.04 5.79 7.69
C TYR A 335 23.45 5.51 9.15
N ALA A 336 22.86 4.47 9.75
CA ALA A 336 23.04 4.07 11.15
C ALA A 336 22.94 2.53 11.31
#